data_AF-A0A7C7QP18-F1
#
_entry.id   AF-A0A7C7QP18-F1
#
_cell.length_a   1.000
_cell.length_b   1.000
_cell.length_c   1.000
_cell.angle_alpha   90.00
_cell.angle_beta   90.00
_cell.angle_gamma   90.00
#
_symmetry.space_group_name_H-M   'P 1'
#
loop_
_entity.id
_entity.type
_entity.pdbx_description
1 polymer ?
#
loop_
_entity_poly.entity_id
_entity_poly.type
_entity_poly.pdbx_seq_one_letter_code
_entity_poly.pdbx_strand_id
1 'polypeptide(L)'
;MTDHEKNDFGWQRLKNRLIGLNPTTVPDELLHLARAVTGVHDQTVTCEECRAQLLFYVDAEVGGLAVGQLYPQVKRHLDLCADCGAEYLEMLELALVEDAGELPVPEALPAPDLSFLPPLSFVELAREMVIRVTEKVLEILAPDMLEELTIIGDTFFARVEELGGRLSLRQPPSVALGLGAEEASMALLSLAASYETTRRIAETFSAQEIQAQADQRYLVYVLAQMAEEVAQEMMSRREARVFAQIYAQRAQDEVSTWLSLAEGLRRDG
;
A
#
# COMPACT_ATOMS: atom_id res chain seq x y z
N MET A 1 64.81 30.15 1.60
CA MET A 1 63.89 29.19 2.22
C MET A 1 63.01 29.91 3.20
N THR A 2 61.74 30.07 2.84
CA THR A 2 60.73 30.67 3.74
C THR A 2 60.36 29.65 4.82
N ASP A 3 59.85 30.10 5.97
CA ASP A 3 59.47 29.18 7.06
C ASP A 3 58.37 28.18 6.64
N HIS A 4 57.63 28.49 5.57
CA HIS A 4 56.66 27.59 4.95
C HIS A 4 57.32 26.36 4.30
N GLU A 5 58.44 26.52 3.59
CA GLU A 5 59.18 25.43 2.93
C GLU A 5 59.86 24.49 3.95
N LYS A 6 60.24 24.99 5.13
CA LYS A 6 60.82 24.16 6.20
C LYS A 6 59.77 23.25 6.85
N ASN A 7 58.54 23.74 7.02
CA ASN A 7 57.45 22.96 7.62
C ASN A 7 57.00 21.82 6.70
N ASP A 8 56.94 22.06 5.39
CA ASP A 8 56.54 21.06 4.41
C ASP A 8 57.54 19.87 4.36
N PHE A 9 58.84 20.16 4.46
CA PHE A 9 59.88 19.13 4.48
C PHE A 9 59.90 18.30 5.78
N GLY A 10 59.40 18.85 6.89
CA GLY A 10 59.20 18.10 8.13
C GLY A 10 58.06 17.10 8.00
N TRP A 11 56.94 17.54 7.43
CA TRP A 11 55.74 16.74 7.25
C TRP A 11 55.95 15.57 6.28
N GLN A 12 56.62 15.82 5.16
CA GLN A 12 56.90 14.77 4.17
C GLN A 12 57.82 13.67 4.72
N ARG A 13 58.80 14.04 5.57
CA ARG A 13 59.67 13.06 6.25
C ARG A 13 58.92 12.22 7.27
N LEU A 14 57.97 12.81 8.01
CA LEU A 14 57.11 12.08 8.92
C LEU A 14 56.24 11.09 8.15
N LYS A 15 55.56 11.53 7.09
CA LYS A 15 54.76 10.65 6.22
C LYS A 15 55.57 9.47 5.67
N ASN A 16 56.75 9.71 5.13
CA ASN A 16 57.61 8.65 4.60
C ASN A 16 58.04 7.63 5.67
N ARG A 17 58.28 8.08 6.91
CA ARG A 17 58.58 7.17 8.03
C ARG A 17 57.37 6.34 8.43
N LEU A 18 56.18 6.94 8.44
CA LEU A 18 54.94 6.25 8.77
C LEU A 18 54.56 5.21 7.70
N ILE A 19 54.79 5.50 6.42
CA ILE A 19 54.58 4.55 5.31
C ILE A 19 55.51 3.32 5.43
N GLY A 20 56.73 3.50 5.94
CA GLY A 20 57.72 2.43 6.10
C GLY A 20 57.56 1.56 7.35
N LEU A 21 56.53 1.79 8.18
CA LEU A 21 56.29 0.98 9.38
C LEU A 21 55.89 -0.45 9.01
N ASN A 22 56.55 -1.43 9.64
CA ASN A 22 56.19 -2.84 9.47
C ASN A 22 54.96 -3.16 10.36
N PRO A 23 53.82 -3.59 9.78
CA PRO A 23 52.59 -3.84 10.54
C PRO A 23 52.72 -4.97 11.56
N THR A 24 53.73 -5.84 11.46
CA THR A 24 53.93 -6.95 12.41
C THR A 24 54.67 -6.56 13.70
N THR A 25 55.28 -5.37 13.73
CA THR A 25 56.17 -4.95 14.83
C THR A 25 55.69 -3.70 15.56
N VAL A 26 54.59 -3.09 15.10
CA VAL A 26 54.10 -1.81 15.58
C VAL A 26 52.73 -2.03 16.22
N PRO A 27 52.46 -1.43 17.41
CA PRO A 27 51.13 -1.45 18.02
C PRO A 27 50.04 -0.96 17.06
N ASP A 28 48.86 -1.55 17.15
CA ASP A 28 47.73 -1.26 16.25
C ASP A 28 47.34 0.22 16.27
N GLU A 29 47.46 0.89 17.42
CA GLU A 29 47.14 2.32 17.58
C GLU A 29 48.05 3.21 16.70
N LEU A 30 49.33 2.84 16.60
CA LEU A 30 50.29 3.57 15.75
C LEU A 30 50.06 3.31 14.27
N LEU A 31 49.57 2.12 13.90
CA LEU A 31 49.18 1.81 12.52
C LEU A 31 47.93 2.58 12.11
N HIS A 32 46.95 2.72 13.01
CA HIS A 32 45.78 3.57 12.80
C HIS A 32 46.17 5.03 12.58
N LEU A 33 47.03 5.58 13.45
CA LEU A 33 47.52 6.95 13.31
C LEU A 33 48.31 7.13 11.99
N ALA A 34 49.15 6.16 11.62
CA ALA A 34 49.91 6.20 10.38
C ALA A 34 48.99 6.27 9.15
N ARG A 35 47.93 5.47 9.11
CA ARG A 35 46.94 5.47 8.01
C ARG A 35 46.21 6.81 7.92
N ALA A 36 45.75 7.34 9.05
CA ALA A 36 45.08 8.64 9.11
C ALA A 36 45.98 9.78 8.59
N VAL A 37 47.26 9.79 8.99
CA VAL A 37 48.23 10.84 8.59
C VAL A 37 48.66 10.71 7.11
N THR A 38 48.71 9.50 6.59
CA THR A 38 49.18 9.23 5.22
C THR A 38 48.07 9.32 4.17
N GLY A 39 46.80 9.38 4.58
CA GLY A 39 45.67 9.41 3.65
C GLY A 39 45.52 8.11 2.85
N VAL A 40 46.06 7.01 3.36
CA VAL A 40 45.91 5.70 2.73
C VAL A 40 44.48 5.24 3.01
N HIS A 41 43.60 5.46 2.03
CA HIS A 41 42.22 5.01 2.07
C HIS A 41 42.17 3.48 2.10
N ASP A 42 41.31 2.96 2.97
CA ASP A 42 41.00 1.55 3.01
C ASP A 42 40.25 1.14 1.74
N GLN A 43 40.84 0.26 0.95
CA GLN A 43 40.28 -0.17 -0.34
C GLN A 43 39.26 -1.30 -0.21
N THR A 44 38.96 -1.78 1.01
CA THR A 44 38.02 -2.91 1.15
C THR A 44 36.57 -2.52 0.89
N VAL A 45 36.21 -1.26 1.16
CA VAL A 45 34.87 -0.71 0.92
C VAL A 45 35.03 0.65 0.27
N THR A 46 34.42 0.80 -0.90
CA THR A 46 34.35 2.06 -1.62
C THR A 46 33.34 3.02 -0.95
N CYS A 47 33.42 4.33 -1.23
CA CYS A 47 32.44 5.28 -0.69
C CYS A 47 31.01 4.93 -1.13
N GLU A 48 30.82 4.39 -2.34
CA GLU A 48 29.51 3.97 -2.84
C GLU A 48 28.94 2.80 -2.04
N GLU A 49 29.74 1.77 -1.78
CA GLU A 49 29.35 0.63 -0.94
C GLU A 49 29.12 1.02 0.52
N CYS A 50 29.88 2.01 1.03
CA CYS A 50 29.66 2.59 2.36
C CYS A 50 28.30 3.28 2.44
N ARG A 51 27.98 4.17 1.48
CA ARG A 51 26.70 4.88 1.40
C ARG A 51 25.51 3.94 1.28
N ALA A 52 25.63 2.89 0.46
CA ALA A 52 24.58 1.88 0.30
C ALA A 52 24.26 1.14 1.61
N GLN A 53 25.22 1.05 2.53
CA GLN A 53 25.05 0.42 3.85
C GLN A 53 24.76 1.41 4.98
N LEU A 54 24.89 2.71 4.71
CA LEU A 54 24.87 3.74 5.76
C LEU A 54 23.51 3.84 6.46
N LEU A 55 22.41 3.67 5.71
CA LEU A 55 21.06 3.64 6.29
C LEU A 55 20.91 2.52 7.33
N PHE A 56 21.27 1.28 6.98
CA PHE A 56 21.20 0.14 7.89
C PHE A 56 22.15 0.28 9.09
N TYR A 57 23.30 0.92 8.89
CA TYR A 57 24.25 1.22 9.95
C TYR A 57 23.64 2.19 10.96
N VAL A 58 23.03 3.29 10.50
CA VAL A 58 22.37 4.30 11.35
C VAL A 58 21.18 3.69 12.11
N ASP A 59 20.30 2.94 11.44
CA ASP A 59 19.16 2.27 12.07
C ASP A 59 19.62 1.34 13.21
N ALA A 60 20.69 0.56 12.97
CA ALA A 60 21.25 -0.33 13.96
C ALA A 60 21.86 0.44 15.15
N GLU A 61 22.49 1.59 14.91
CA GLU A 61 23.06 2.43 15.96
C GLU A 61 22.00 3.09 16.83
N VAL A 62 20.97 3.67 16.23
CA VAL A 62 19.80 4.22 16.94
C VAL A 62 19.09 3.12 17.75
N GLY A 63 19.00 1.91 17.19
CA GLY A 63 18.49 0.72 17.89
C GLY A 63 19.39 0.18 19.00
N GLY A 64 20.54 0.82 19.28
CA GLY A 64 21.47 0.44 20.36
C GLY A 64 22.27 -0.84 20.08
N LEU A 65 22.39 -1.26 18.82
CA LEU A 65 23.19 -2.43 18.44
C LEU A 65 24.69 -2.07 18.36
N ALA A 66 25.55 -3.07 18.56
CA ALA A 66 27.00 -2.91 18.48
C ALA A 66 27.47 -2.81 17.01
N VAL A 67 27.20 -1.68 16.35
CA VAL A 67 27.44 -1.46 14.92
C VAL A 67 28.88 -1.67 14.47
N GLY A 68 29.87 -1.41 15.33
CA GLY A 68 31.28 -1.71 15.03
C GLY A 68 31.59 -3.21 14.87
N GLN A 69 30.76 -4.09 15.44
CA GLN A 69 30.87 -5.55 15.26
C GLN A 69 30.05 -6.05 14.08
N LEU A 70 28.87 -5.45 13.85
CA LEU A 70 27.98 -5.82 12.75
C LEU A 70 28.49 -5.34 11.39
N TYR A 71 29.07 -4.14 11.34
CA TYR A 71 29.53 -3.46 10.13
C TYR A 71 30.98 -2.97 10.29
N PRO A 72 31.95 -3.86 10.56
CA PRO A 72 33.32 -3.48 10.87
C PRO A 72 34.00 -2.72 9.71
N GLN A 73 33.63 -3.03 8.46
CA GLN A 73 34.20 -2.39 7.28
C GLN A 73 33.63 -0.98 7.07
N VAL A 74 32.32 -0.78 7.30
CA VAL A 74 31.68 0.56 7.24
C VAL A 74 32.25 1.44 8.35
N LYS A 75 32.30 0.94 9.60
CA LYS A 75 32.89 1.68 10.72
C LYS A 75 34.32 2.15 10.41
N ARG A 76 35.15 1.25 9.89
CA ARG A 76 36.53 1.57 9.51
C ARG A 76 36.60 2.59 8.36
N HIS A 77 35.70 2.50 7.38
CA HIS A 77 35.63 3.48 6.29
C HIS A 77 35.23 4.87 6.80
N LEU A 78 34.20 4.95 7.66
CA LEU A 78 33.77 6.20 8.30
C LEU A 78 34.89 6.86 9.11
N ASP A 79 35.75 6.07 9.75
CA ASP A 79 36.92 6.57 10.49
C ASP A 79 38.02 7.16 9.60
N LEU A 80 38.05 6.79 8.30
CA LEU A 80 39.11 7.16 7.36
C LEU A 80 38.65 8.16 6.29
N CYS A 81 37.35 8.20 5.97
CA CYS A 81 36.78 9.03 4.92
C CYS A 81 35.91 10.14 5.54
N ALA A 82 36.43 11.37 5.54
CA ALA A 82 35.75 12.52 6.12
C ALA A 82 34.37 12.79 5.49
N ASP A 83 34.24 12.58 4.17
CA ASP A 83 32.98 12.83 3.46
C ASP A 83 31.89 11.85 3.90
N CYS A 84 32.19 10.56 3.96
CA CYS A 84 31.23 9.55 4.44
C CYS A 84 30.93 9.73 5.93
N GLY A 85 31.92 10.17 6.73
CA GLY A 85 31.72 10.52 8.14
C GLY A 85 30.77 11.69 8.34
N ALA A 86 30.81 12.71 7.48
CA ALA A 86 29.88 13.83 7.52
C ALA A 86 28.45 13.40 7.16
N GLU A 87 28.27 12.65 6.06
CA GLU A 87 26.96 12.10 5.66
C GLU A 87 26.35 11.21 6.76
N TYR A 88 27.18 10.38 7.41
CA TYR A 88 26.79 9.58 8.56
C TYR A 88 26.23 10.42 9.71
N LEU A 89 26.93 11.50 10.08
CA LEU A 89 26.51 12.36 11.18
C LEU A 89 25.18 13.06 10.86
N GLU A 90 25.01 13.57 9.65
CA GLU A 90 23.75 14.19 9.21
C GLU A 90 22.58 13.19 9.29
N MET A 91 22.78 11.95 8.83
CA MET A 91 21.77 10.91 8.91
C MET A 91 21.46 10.49 10.35
N LEU A 92 22.49 10.35 11.20
CA LEU A 92 22.30 9.98 12.60
C LEU A 92 21.55 11.08 13.37
N GLU A 93 21.87 12.36 13.14
CA GLU A 93 21.15 13.48 13.73
C GLU A 93 19.66 13.44 13.37
N LEU A 94 19.33 13.23 12.09
CA LEU A 94 17.94 13.15 11.64
C LEU A 94 17.21 11.95 12.26
N ALA A 95 17.85 10.78 12.31
CA ALA A 95 17.27 9.57 12.87
C ALA A 95 17.04 9.70 14.39
N LEU A 96 17.92 10.39 15.12
CA LEU A 96 17.72 10.68 16.55
C LEU A 96 16.57 11.66 16.79
N VAL A 97 16.40 12.67 15.93
CA VAL A 97 15.24 13.59 16.00
C VAL A 97 13.93 12.84 15.71
N GLU A 98 13.95 11.90 14.76
CA GLU A 98 12.83 11.00 14.47
C GLU A 98 12.47 10.10 15.65
N ASP A 99 13.46 9.41 16.24
CA ASP A 99 13.26 8.54 17.40
C ASP A 99 12.75 9.31 18.64
N ALA A 100 13.20 10.55 18.81
CA ALA A 100 12.70 11.45 19.85
C ALA A 100 11.26 11.96 19.59
N GLY A 101 10.70 11.73 18.40
CA GLY A 101 9.41 12.28 17.98
C GLY A 101 9.44 13.80 17.81
N GLU A 102 10.62 14.38 17.60
CA GLU A 102 10.85 15.83 17.47
C GLU A 102 10.89 16.28 16.01
N LEU A 103 10.64 15.39 15.05
CA LEU A 103 10.49 15.78 13.66
C LEU A 103 9.37 16.82 13.53
N PRO A 104 9.64 17.98 12.90
CA PRO A 104 8.62 19.00 12.71
C PRO A 104 7.52 18.44 11.81
N VAL A 105 6.39 18.09 12.40
CA VAL A 105 5.17 17.75 11.66
C VAL A 105 4.65 19.06 11.06
N PRO A 106 4.54 19.19 9.73
CA PRO A 106 3.91 20.36 9.14
C PRO A 106 2.51 20.53 9.73
N GLU A 107 2.16 21.74 10.19
CA GLU A 107 0.84 22.03 10.77
C GLU A 107 -0.31 21.62 9.82
N ALA A 108 -0.06 21.63 8.51
CA ALA A 108 -0.93 21.07 7.51
C ALA A 108 -0.12 20.46 6.37
N LEU A 109 -0.31 19.16 6.14
CA LEU A 109 -0.02 18.56 4.84
C LEU A 109 -1.12 19.02 3.87
N PRO A 110 -0.80 19.65 2.73
CA PRO A 110 -1.82 19.93 1.73
C PRO A 110 -2.43 18.60 1.29
N ALA A 111 -3.77 18.54 1.22
CA ALA A 111 -4.44 17.35 0.68
C ALA A 111 -3.91 17.09 -0.74
N PRO A 112 -3.50 15.85 -1.07
CA PRO A 112 -3.04 15.54 -2.42
C PRO A 112 -4.16 15.85 -3.41
N ASP A 113 -3.86 16.67 -4.41
CA ASP A 113 -4.81 16.96 -5.49
C ASP A 113 -4.90 15.74 -6.40
N LEU A 114 -5.91 14.91 -6.20
CA LEU A 114 -6.18 13.72 -7.00
C LEU A 114 -7.08 14.01 -8.22
N SER A 115 -7.29 15.29 -8.58
CA SER A 115 -8.14 15.67 -9.73
C SER A 115 -7.59 15.24 -11.10
N PHE A 116 -6.31 14.84 -11.16
CA PHE A 116 -5.70 14.27 -12.37
C PHE A 116 -6.14 12.82 -12.66
N LEU A 117 -6.67 12.12 -11.66
CA LEU A 117 -7.21 10.77 -11.87
C LEU A 117 -8.56 10.90 -12.60
N PRO A 118 -8.81 10.11 -13.65
CA PRO A 118 -10.14 10.07 -14.25
C PRO A 118 -11.15 9.68 -13.17
N PRO A 119 -12.37 10.25 -13.19
CA PRO A 119 -13.42 9.79 -12.29
C PRO A 119 -13.67 8.31 -12.54
N LEU A 120 -13.71 7.53 -11.47
CA LEU A 120 -14.07 6.11 -11.56
C LEU A 120 -15.49 5.99 -12.09
N SER A 121 -15.69 5.09 -13.05
CA SER A 121 -17.02 4.72 -13.54
C SER A 121 -17.85 4.08 -12.43
N PHE A 122 -19.18 4.11 -12.55
CA PHE A 122 -20.04 3.38 -11.62
C PHE A 122 -19.66 1.90 -11.48
N VAL A 123 -19.26 1.23 -12.57
CA VAL A 123 -18.89 -0.20 -12.56
C VAL A 123 -17.65 -0.42 -11.70
N GLU A 124 -16.64 0.44 -11.80
CA GLU A 124 -15.41 0.36 -10.98
C GLU A 124 -15.70 0.59 -9.50
N LEU A 125 -16.53 1.59 -9.18
CA LEU A 125 -16.96 1.85 -7.81
C LEU A 125 -17.78 0.69 -7.24
N ALA A 126 -18.68 0.11 -8.04
CA ALA A 126 -19.57 -0.97 -7.61
C ALA A 126 -18.85 -2.31 -7.46
N ARG A 127 -17.77 -2.54 -8.23
CA ARG A 127 -17.06 -3.82 -8.29
C ARG A 127 -16.65 -4.32 -6.91
N GLU A 128 -15.94 -3.50 -6.14
CA GLU A 128 -15.43 -3.90 -4.82
C GLU A 128 -16.57 -4.25 -3.87
N MET A 129 -17.61 -3.42 -3.84
CA MET A 129 -18.78 -3.67 -2.99
C MET A 129 -19.50 -4.96 -3.38
N VAL A 130 -19.75 -5.15 -4.68
CA VAL A 130 -20.44 -6.32 -5.22
C VAL A 130 -19.67 -7.60 -4.93
N ILE A 131 -18.34 -7.60 -5.09
CA ILE A 131 -17.49 -8.74 -4.75
C ILE A 131 -17.58 -9.05 -3.27
N ARG A 132 -17.36 -8.06 -2.39
CA ARG A 132 -17.39 -8.26 -0.92
C ARG A 132 -18.73 -8.81 -0.43
N VAL A 133 -19.84 -8.30 -0.95
CA VAL A 133 -21.17 -8.81 -0.58
C VAL A 133 -21.34 -10.25 -1.10
N THR A 134 -20.92 -10.51 -2.34
CA THR A 134 -21.03 -11.84 -2.95
C THR A 134 -20.21 -12.88 -2.19
N GLU A 135 -18.98 -12.55 -1.78
CA GLU A 135 -18.15 -13.42 -0.92
C GLU A 135 -18.90 -13.81 0.36
N LYS A 136 -19.50 -12.84 1.07
CA LYS A 136 -20.26 -13.12 2.30
C LYS A 136 -21.52 -13.94 2.07
N VAL A 137 -22.19 -13.75 0.93
CA VAL A 137 -23.33 -14.58 0.54
C VAL A 137 -22.87 -16.02 0.28
N LEU A 138 -21.78 -16.21 -0.46
CA LEU A 138 -21.25 -17.54 -0.80
C LEU A 138 -20.68 -18.27 0.40
N GLU A 139 -20.04 -17.59 1.35
CA GLU A 139 -19.60 -18.17 2.64
C GLU A 139 -20.74 -18.89 3.38
N ILE A 140 -22.00 -18.47 3.15
CA ILE A 140 -23.18 -19.06 3.82
C ILE A 140 -23.95 -20.01 2.90
N LEU A 141 -24.13 -19.66 1.62
CA LEU A 141 -24.99 -20.41 0.70
C LEU A 141 -24.25 -21.52 -0.06
N ALA A 142 -23.01 -21.28 -0.48
CA ALA A 142 -22.23 -22.20 -1.31
C ALA A 142 -20.72 -21.95 -1.13
N PRO A 143 -20.11 -22.39 0.00
CA PRO A 143 -18.72 -22.05 0.33
C PRO A 143 -17.70 -22.62 -0.65
N ASP A 144 -18.04 -23.74 -1.30
CA ASP A 144 -17.27 -24.39 -2.35
C ASP A 144 -17.15 -23.55 -3.63
N MET A 145 -18.03 -22.57 -3.82
CA MET A 145 -18.07 -21.69 -4.99
C MET A 145 -17.25 -20.40 -4.82
N LEU A 146 -16.56 -20.21 -3.68
CA LEU A 146 -15.72 -19.02 -3.44
C LEU A 146 -14.53 -18.94 -4.39
N GLU A 147 -13.92 -20.08 -4.73
CA GLU A 147 -12.80 -20.11 -5.69
C GLU A 147 -13.26 -19.67 -7.08
N GLU A 148 -14.46 -20.10 -7.50
CA GLU A 148 -15.06 -19.74 -8.78
C GLU A 148 -15.37 -18.24 -8.89
N LEU A 149 -15.68 -17.58 -7.76
CA LEU A 149 -16.01 -16.16 -7.74
C LEU A 149 -14.92 -15.29 -8.36
N THR A 150 -13.65 -15.61 -8.08
CA THR A 150 -12.50 -14.89 -8.64
C THR A 150 -12.43 -15.00 -10.16
N ILE A 151 -12.73 -16.19 -10.69
CA ILE A 151 -12.69 -16.50 -12.13
C ILE A 151 -13.87 -15.85 -12.85
N ILE A 152 -15.07 -15.96 -12.28
CA ILE A 152 -16.32 -15.48 -12.89
C ILE A 152 -16.43 -13.96 -12.75
N GLY A 153 -15.94 -13.38 -11.66
CA GLY A 153 -16.05 -11.96 -11.37
C GLY A 153 -15.48 -11.06 -12.46
N ASP A 154 -14.24 -11.31 -12.90
CA ASP A 154 -13.60 -10.50 -13.94
C ASP A 154 -14.35 -10.56 -15.26
N THR A 155 -14.75 -11.78 -15.67
CA THR A 155 -15.53 -11.99 -16.90
C THR A 155 -16.89 -11.30 -16.82
N PHE A 156 -17.55 -11.38 -15.66
CA PHE A 156 -18.83 -10.71 -15.43
C PHE A 156 -18.69 -9.20 -15.57
N PHE A 157 -17.74 -8.57 -14.88
CA PHE A 157 -17.66 -7.10 -14.89
C PHE A 157 -17.20 -6.56 -16.23
N ALA A 158 -16.28 -7.25 -16.92
CA ALA A 158 -15.93 -6.91 -18.30
C ALA A 158 -17.18 -6.90 -19.19
N ARG A 159 -18.06 -7.91 -19.03
CA ARG A 159 -19.29 -7.99 -19.80
C ARG A 159 -20.32 -6.93 -19.41
N VAL A 160 -20.44 -6.61 -18.13
CA VAL A 160 -21.28 -5.49 -17.65
C VAL A 160 -20.85 -4.16 -18.27
N GLU A 161 -19.54 -3.94 -18.32
CA GLU A 161 -18.94 -2.74 -18.89
C GLU A 161 -19.19 -2.65 -20.41
N GLU A 162 -19.01 -3.75 -21.14
CA GLU A 162 -19.36 -3.85 -22.57
C GLU A 162 -20.84 -3.54 -22.85
N LEU A 163 -21.72 -3.87 -21.90
CA LEU A 163 -23.16 -3.60 -21.97
C LEU A 163 -23.53 -2.20 -21.46
N GLY A 164 -22.56 -1.33 -21.18
CA GLY A 164 -22.78 0.03 -20.70
C GLY A 164 -23.32 0.09 -19.27
N GLY A 165 -22.90 -0.84 -18.41
CA GLY A 165 -23.29 -0.89 -17.00
C GLY A 165 -24.70 -1.44 -16.75
N ARG A 166 -25.39 -1.98 -17.76
CA ARG A 166 -26.75 -2.50 -17.63
C ARG A 166 -26.81 -4.00 -17.88
N LEU A 167 -27.26 -4.75 -16.87
CA LEU A 167 -27.65 -6.15 -17.04
C LEU A 167 -29.17 -6.24 -17.15
N SER A 168 -29.67 -6.82 -18.23
CA SER A 168 -31.10 -7.12 -18.36
C SER A 168 -31.40 -8.49 -17.77
N LEU A 169 -32.04 -8.52 -16.60
CA LEU A 169 -32.51 -9.74 -15.92
C LEU A 169 -33.65 -10.47 -16.64
N ARG A 170 -34.14 -9.93 -17.77
CA ARG A 170 -35.17 -10.60 -18.58
C ARG A 170 -34.70 -11.93 -19.18
N GLN A 171 -33.40 -12.18 -19.19
CA GLN A 171 -32.80 -13.46 -19.57
C GLN A 171 -32.02 -14.03 -18.38
N PRO A 172 -31.89 -15.37 -18.28
CA PRO A 172 -31.01 -15.98 -17.28
C PRO A 172 -29.60 -15.37 -17.38
N PRO A 173 -28.92 -15.08 -16.25
CA PRO A 173 -27.60 -14.45 -16.26
C PRO A 173 -26.57 -15.20 -17.12
N SER A 174 -26.64 -16.53 -17.16
CA SER A 174 -25.78 -17.37 -18.00
C SER A 174 -25.91 -17.04 -19.49
N VAL A 175 -27.13 -16.79 -19.97
CA VAL A 175 -27.40 -16.43 -21.37
C VAL A 175 -26.93 -15.01 -21.68
N ALA A 176 -27.19 -14.05 -20.78
CA ALA A 176 -26.77 -12.67 -20.97
C ALA A 176 -25.24 -12.52 -21.07
N LEU A 177 -24.51 -13.39 -20.37
CA LEU A 177 -23.05 -13.42 -20.35
C LEU A 177 -22.43 -14.35 -21.40
N GLY A 178 -23.24 -15.04 -22.21
CA GLY A 178 -22.74 -15.95 -23.24
C GLY A 178 -22.12 -17.24 -22.70
N LEU A 179 -22.44 -17.63 -21.46
CA LEU A 179 -21.90 -18.83 -20.79
C LEU A 179 -22.64 -20.14 -21.14
N GLY A 180 -23.54 -20.10 -22.12
CA GLY A 180 -24.36 -21.25 -22.52
C GLY A 180 -25.65 -21.38 -21.71
N ALA A 181 -26.45 -22.42 -22.03
CA ALA A 181 -27.76 -22.66 -21.44
C ALA A 181 -27.72 -23.55 -20.17
N GLU A 182 -26.53 -23.77 -19.61
CA GLU A 182 -26.39 -24.50 -18.35
C GLU A 182 -26.98 -23.69 -17.17
N GLU A 183 -27.39 -24.39 -16.13
CA GLU A 183 -27.88 -23.78 -14.90
C GLU A 183 -26.79 -22.84 -14.35
N ALA A 184 -27.13 -21.58 -14.13
CA ALA A 184 -26.17 -20.59 -13.65
C ALA A 184 -25.67 -20.98 -12.25
N SER A 185 -24.36 -20.94 -12.03
CA SER A 185 -23.78 -21.25 -10.73
C SER A 185 -24.24 -20.26 -9.66
N MET A 186 -24.27 -20.69 -8.39
CA MET A 186 -24.65 -19.82 -7.28
C MET A 186 -23.73 -18.60 -7.13
N ALA A 187 -22.45 -18.73 -7.51
CA ALA A 187 -21.53 -17.60 -7.57
C ALA A 187 -22.01 -16.54 -8.58
N LEU A 188 -22.36 -16.98 -9.79
CA LEU A 188 -22.85 -16.07 -10.82
C LEU A 188 -24.19 -15.42 -10.44
N LEU A 189 -25.14 -16.20 -9.93
CA LEU A 189 -26.44 -15.69 -9.48
C LEU A 189 -26.29 -14.66 -8.35
N SER A 190 -25.43 -14.95 -7.37
CA SER A 190 -25.17 -14.04 -6.25
C SER A 190 -24.49 -12.74 -6.71
N LEU A 191 -23.55 -12.85 -7.65
CA LEU A 191 -22.86 -11.68 -8.20
C LEU A 191 -23.79 -10.79 -9.05
N ALA A 192 -24.64 -11.41 -9.88
CA ALA A 192 -25.67 -10.71 -10.65
C ALA A 192 -26.71 -10.03 -9.74
N ALA A 193 -27.17 -10.72 -8.70
CA ALA A 193 -28.10 -10.17 -7.70
C ALA A 193 -27.47 -9.01 -6.92
N SER A 194 -26.21 -9.16 -6.48
CA SER A 194 -25.45 -8.10 -5.81
C SER A 194 -25.32 -6.86 -6.70
N TYR A 195 -24.90 -7.02 -7.95
CA TYR A 195 -24.75 -5.90 -8.89
C TYR A 195 -26.07 -5.17 -9.15
N GLU A 196 -27.12 -5.92 -9.48
CA GLU A 196 -28.41 -5.30 -9.79
C GLU A 196 -29.02 -4.60 -8.57
N THR A 197 -28.86 -5.19 -7.38
CA THR A 197 -29.29 -4.56 -6.14
C THR A 197 -28.53 -3.25 -5.92
N THR A 198 -27.21 -3.24 -6.11
CA THR A 198 -26.38 -2.02 -5.99
C THR A 198 -26.83 -0.93 -6.96
N ARG A 199 -27.05 -1.31 -8.22
CA ARG A 199 -27.53 -0.39 -9.27
C ARG A 199 -28.89 0.17 -8.92
N ARG A 200 -29.87 -0.67 -8.56
CA ARG A 200 -31.23 -0.25 -8.24
C ARG A 200 -31.28 0.68 -7.03
N ILE A 201 -30.44 0.46 -6.01
CA ILE A 201 -30.32 1.35 -4.86
C ILE A 201 -29.75 2.70 -5.28
N ALA A 202 -28.65 2.72 -6.04
CA ALA A 202 -28.02 3.94 -6.52
C ALA A 202 -28.94 4.77 -7.45
N GLU A 203 -29.81 4.11 -8.22
CA GLU A 203 -30.83 4.77 -9.04
C GLU A 203 -32.01 5.31 -8.23
N THR A 204 -32.40 4.60 -7.16
CA THR A 204 -33.59 4.93 -6.36
C THR A 204 -33.31 6.02 -5.34
N PHE A 205 -32.12 6.03 -4.73
CA PHE A 205 -31.80 6.93 -3.62
C PHE A 205 -30.68 7.91 -3.97
N SER A 206 -30.86 9.17 -3.58
CA SER A 206 -29.77 10.13 -3.47
C SER A 206 -28.83 9.78 -2.32
N ALA A 207 -27.60 10.29 -2.38
CA ALA A 207 -26.67 10.26 -1.25
C ALA A 207 -27.30 10.88 0.02
N GLN A 208 -28.06 11.97 -0.13
CA GLN A 208 -28.76 12.61 0.99
C GLN A 208 -29.85 11.71 1.59
N GLU A 209 -30.61 10.99 0.77
CA GLU A 209 -31.62 10.04 1.24
C GLU A 209 -30.98 8.82 1.91
N ILE A 210 -29.89 8.28 1.34
CA ILE A 210 -29.12 7.20 1.97
C ILE A 210 -28.65 7.63 3.35
N GLN A 211 -28.05 8.82 3.48
CA GLN A 211 -27.60 9.35 4.76
C GLN A 211 -28.78 9.53 5.74
N ALA A 212 -29.88 10.13 5.30
CA ALA A 212 -31.06 10.34 6.15
C ALA A 212 -31.67 9.02 6.65
N GLN A 213 -31.70 7.97 5.82
CA GLN A 213 -32.17 6.64 6.18
C GLN A 213 -31.20 5.94 7.14
N ALA A 214 -29.89 6.13 6.96
CA ALA A 214 -28.85 5.61 7.84
C ALA A 214 -28.96 6.21 9.25
N ASP A 215 -29.12 7.53 9.35
CA ASP A 215 -29.25 8.25 10.62
C ASP A 215 -30.47 7.78 11.42
N GLN A 216 -31.56 7.41 10.72
CA GLN A 216 -32.79 6.90 11.32
C GLN A 216 -32.78 5.38 11.56
N ARG A 217 -31.68 4.68 11.22
CA ARG A 217 -31.56 3.21 11.28
C ARG A 217 -32.62 2.45 10.47
N TYR A 218 -33.23 3.10 9.48
CA TYR A 218 -34.19 2.46 8.57
C TYR A 218 -33.52 1.90 7.31
N LEU A 219 -32.28 2.29 7.03
CA LEU A 219 -31.55 1.87 5.84
C LEU A 219 -31.52 0.34 5.70
N VAL A 220 -31.15 -0.41 6.74
CA VAL A 220 -31.11 -1.88 6.72
C VAL A 220 -32.43 -2.49 6.23
N TYR A 221 -33.57 -2.00 6.73
CA TYR A 221 -34.88 -2.55 6.36
C TYR A 221 -35.19 -2.28 4.88
N VAL A 222 -34.97 -1.05 4.43
CA VAL A 222 -35.25 -0.64 3.05
C VAL A 222 -34.36 -1.38 2.06
N LEU A 223 -33.07 -1.50 2.37
CA LEU A 223 -32.12 -2.20 1.53
C LEU A 223 -32.38 -3.71 1.51
N ALA A 224 -32.76 -4.32 2.64
CA ALA A 224 -33.12 -5.74 2.69
C ALA A 224 -34.33 -6.04 1.82
N GLN A 225 -35.37 -5.21 1.87
CA GLN A 225 -36.55 -5.43 1.03
C GLN A 225 -36.20 -5.36 -0.47
N MET A 226 -35.42 -4.34 -0.87
CA MET A 226 -35.02 -4.19 -2.27
C MET A 226 -34.12 -5.34 -2.75
N ALA A 227 -33.17 -5.75 -1.90
CA ALA A 227 -32.29 -6.88 -2.17
C ALA A 227 -33.05 -8.21 -2.30
N GLU A 228 -34.06 -8.44 -1.44
CA GLU A 228 -34.91 -9.65 -1.51
C GLU A 228 -35.72 -9.67 -2.81
N GLU A 229 -36.32 -8.53 -3.20
CA GLU A 229 -37.07 -8.40 -4.45
C GLU A 229 -36.21 -8.73 -5.67
N VAL A 230 -35.01 -8.15 -5.77
CA VAL A 230 -34.08 -8.41 -6.89
C VAL A 230 -33.61 -9.86 -6.89
N ALA A 231 -33.22 -10.40 -5.73
CA ALA A 231 -32.72 -11.76 -5.64
C ALA A 231 -33.79 -12.81 -5.97
N GLN A 232 -35.06 -12.58 -5.62
CA GLN A 232 -36.16 -13.51 -5.96
C GLN A 232 -36.35 -13.72 -7.48
N GLU A 233 -35.82 -12.85 -8.33
CA GLU A 233 -35.81 -13.04 -9.78
C GLU A 233 -34.78 -14.09 -10.25
N MET A 234 -33.77 -14.38 -9.43
CA MET A 234 -32.60 -15.20 -9.80
C MET A 234 -32.42 -16.46 -8.97
N MET A 235 -32.86 -16.46 -7.71
CA MET A 235 -32.64 -17.55 -6.75
C MET A 235 -33.91 -17.92 -6.00
N SER A 236 -33.89 -19.03 -5.26
CA SER A 236 -35.05 -19.45 -4.48
C SER A 236 -35.38 -18.42 -3.40
N ARG A 237 -36.65 -18.39 -2.97
CA ARG A 237 -37.12 -17.46 -1.92
C ARG A 237 -36.31 -17.57 -0.61
N ARG A 238 -35.79 -18.76 -0.29
CA ARG A 238 -34.97 -18.97 0.90
C ARG A 238 -33.60 -18.31 0.74
N GLU A 239 -32.93 -18.54 -0.38
CA GLU A 239 -31.63 -17.96 -0.71
C GLU A 239 -31.73 -16.43 -0.82
N ALA A 240 -32.78 -15.92 -1.49
CA ALA A 240 -33.01 -14.49 -1.65
C ALA A 240 -33.12 -13.74 -0.32
N ARG A 241 -33.73 -14.36 0.70
CA ARG A 241 -33.81 -13.77 2.06
C ARG A 241 -32.46 -13.74 2.76
N VAL A 242 -31.68 -14.81 2.63
CA VAL A 242 -30.33 -14.87 3.21
C VAL A 242 -29.44 -13.83 2.55
N PHE A 243 -29.46 -13.77 1.21
CA PHE A 243 -28.81 -12.74 0.42
C PHE A 243 -29.19 -11.33 0.90
N ALA A 244 -30.49 -11.04 1.01
CA ALA A 244 -30.98 -9.73 1.40
C ALA A 244 -30.52 -9.27 2.79
N GLN A 245 -30.48 -10.19 3.75
CA GLN A 245 -30.01 -9.90 5.10
C GLN A 245 -28.51 -9.56 5.11
N ILE A 246 -27.70 -10.36 4.40
CA ILE A 246 -26.25 -10.13 4.28
C ILE A 246 -25.98 -8.81 3.57
N TYR A 247 -26.68 -8.57 2.46
CA TYR A 247 -26.57 -7.35 1.66
C TYR A 247 -26.86 -6.11 2.51
N ALA A 248 -27.99 -6.10 3.20
CA ALA A 248 -28.42 -4.96 4.01
C ALA A 248 -27.51 -4.69 5.21
N GLN A 249 -27.02 -5.74 5.87
CA GLN A 249 -26.05 -5.60 6.95
C GLN A 249 -24.76 -4.98 6.43
N ARG A 250 -24.23 -5.50 5.32
CA ARG A 250 -22.99 -5.00 4.74
C ARG A 250 -23.11 -3.55 4.29
N ALA A 251 -24.26 -3.19 3.72
CA ALA A 251 -24.55 -1.83 3.32
C ALA A 251 -24.60 -0.85 4.50
N GLN A 252 -25.09 -1.29 5.65
CA GLN A 252 -25.11 -0.49 6.88
C GLN A 252 -23.71 -0.30 7.48
N ASP A 253 -22.82 -1.28 7.31
CA ASP A 253 -21.44 -1.18 7.79
C ASP A 253 -20.58 -0.26 6.89
N GLU A 254 -20.98 -0.07 5.63
CA GLU A 254 -20.22 0.67 4.61
C GLU A 254 -21.03 1.83 3.98
N VAL A 255 -21.73 2.63 4.81
CA VAL A 255 -22.56 3.74 4.33
C VAL A 255 -21.80 4.72 3.44
N SER A 256 -20.53 5.01 3.73
CA SER A 256 -19.71 5.93 2.92
C SER A 256 -19.56 5.46 1.46
N THR A 257 -19.40 4.15 1.25
CA THR A 257 -19.28 3.55 -0.09
C THR A 257 -20.56 3.81 -0.90
N TRP A 258 -21.72 3.72 -0.25
CA TRP A 258 -23.01 4.00 -0.87
C TRP A 258 -23.21 5.44 -1.27
N LEU A 259 -22.74 6.38 -0.45
CA LEU A 259 -22.77 7.80 -0.80
C LEU A 259 -21.96 8.04 -2.07
N SER A 260 -20.75 7.48 -2.14
CA SER A 260 -19.89 7.57 -3.33
C SER A 260 -20.52 6.91 -4.57
N LEU A 261 -21.17 5.76 -4.43
CA LEU A 261 -21.87 5.08 -5.52
C LEU A 261 -23.05 5.89 -6.08
N ALA A 262 -23.88 6.44 -5.19
CA ALA A 262 -25.03 7.27 -5.57
C ALA A 262 -24.61 8.59 -6.23
N GLU A 263 -23.47 9.15 -5.81
CA GLU A 263 -22.89 10.32 -6.47
C GLU A 263 -22.27 9.98 -7.82
N GLY A 264 -21.55 8.86 -7.92
CA GLY A 264 -20.90 8.39 -9.16
C GLY A 264 -21.91 8.16 -10.28
N LEU A 265 -23.00 7.43 -9.99
CA LEU A 265 -24.02 7.13 -11.01
C LEU A 265 -24.67 8.39 -11.60
N ARG A 266 -24.81 9.45 -10.81
CA ARG A 266 -25.38 10.73 -11.27
C ARG A 266 -24.43 11.56 -12.12
N ARG A 267 -23.12 11.29 -12.07
CA ARG A 267 -22.14 11.93 -12.95
C ARG A 267 -22.14 11.28 -14.34
N ASP A 268 -22.49 10.00 -14.41
CA ASP A 268 -22.46 9.20 -15.64
C ASP A 268 -23.76 9.30 -16.48
N GLY A 269 -24.87 9.80 -15.90
CA GLY A 269 -26.19 9.91 -16.55
C GLY A 269 -26.62 11.32 -16.91
#